data_AF-A0A957HTC1-F1
#
_entry.id   AF-A0A957HTC1-F1
#
_cell.length_a   1.000
_cell.length_b   1.000
_cell.length_c   1.000
_cell.angle_alpha   90.00
_cell.angle_beta   90.00
_cell.angle_gamma   90.00
#
_symmetry.space_group_name_H-M   'P 1'
#
loop_
_entity.id
_entity.type
_entity.pdbx_description
1 polymer ?
#
loop_
_entity_poly.entity_id
_entity_poly.type
_entity_poly.pdbx_seq_one_letter_code
_entity_poly.pdbx_strand_id
1 'polypeptide(L)'
;MPEANYTIGESFPVQFAWKLPNQDYLRAVFEAKVLEIVPAADKYIVRLTKLIAGRQENKDGELRHRNDYSKAHWAMVGALVGNKITIAYEVQDGHALHMRLATLTGEHNFFTRYEKLDEVSAKVQKILDSRKRSEPTPEDIV
;
A
#
# COMPACT_ATOMS: atom_id res chain seq x y z
N MET A 1 -13.21 -3.86 21.21
CA MET A 1 -12.36 -4.30 20.08
C MET A 1 -12.74 -3.45 18.87
N PRO A 2 -11.78 -3.06 18.03
CA PRO A 2 -12.12 -2.38 16.79
C PRO A 2 -12.93 -3.31 15.89
N GLU A 3 -13.96 -2.78 15.22
CA GLU A 3 -14.84 -3.57 14.34
C GLU A 3 -14.60 -3.26 12.86
N ALA A 4 -14.80 -4.27 12.02
CA ALA A 4 -14.74 -4.12 10.58
C ALA A 4 -16.06 -3.52 10.06
N ASN A 5 -16.08 -2.24 9.70
CA ASN A 5 -17.27 -1.56 9.17
C ASN A 5 -17.35 -1.58 7.63
N TYR A 6 -16.34 -2.14 6.95
CA TYR A 6 -16.36 -2.32 5.49
C TYR A 6 -16.26 -3.80 5.13
N THR A 7 -16.97 -4.17 4.07
CA THR A 7 -16.99 -5.52 3.52
C THR A 7 -16.05 -5.66 2.32
N ILE A 8 -15.73 -6.90 1.93
CA ILE A 8 -14.87 -7.18 0.78
C ILE A 8 -15.52 -6.58 -0.49
N GLY A 9 -14.72 -5.83 -1.25
CA GLY A 9 -15.17 -5.15 -2.47
C GLY A 9 -15.56 -3.68 -2.26
N GLU A 10 -15.91 -3.27 -1.03
CA GLU A 10 -16.17 -1.88 -0.72
C GLU A 10 -14.90 -1.03 -0.73
N SER A 11 -15.06 0.28 -0.87
CA SER A 11 -13.96 1.23 -0.90
C SER A 11 -14.20 2.37 0.07
N PHE A 12 -13.14 2.85 0.71
CA PHE A 12 -13.19 3.97 1.64
C PHE A 12 -11.95 4.86 1.51
N PRO A 13 -12.06 6.16 1.87
CA PRO A 13 -10.91 7.05 1.84
C PRO A 13 -9.96 6.74 3.01
N VAL A 14 -8.67 6.65 2.72
CA VAL A 14 -7.60 6.56 3.72
C VAL A 14 -6.66 7.74 3.60
N GLN A 15 -6.32 8.37 4.73
CA GLN A 15 -5.37 9.46 4.77
C GLN A 15 -4.00 9.00 5.28
N PHE A 16 -2.95 9.38 4.57
CA PHE A 16 -1.55 9.23 4.99
C PHE A 16 -0.89 10.60 5.11
N ALA A 17 0.01 10.74 6.09
CA ALA A 17 0.82 11.92 6.28
C ALA A 17 2.30 11.55 6.44
N TRP A 18 3.18 12.23 5.71
CA TRP A 18 4.63 12.10 5.85
C TRP A 18 5.23 13.44 6.24
N LYS A 19 6.24 13.39 7.12
CA LYS A 19 7.09 14.54 7.38
C LYS A 19 8.31 14.49 6.46
N LEU A 20 8.53 15.56 5.70
CA LEU A 20 9.63 15.69 4.77
C LEU A 20 10.91 16.19 5.47
N PRO A 21 12.09 16.04 4.86
CA PRO A 21 13.35 16.50 5.46
C PRO A 21 13.38 18.00 5.75
N ASN A 22 12.73 18.81 4.91
CA ASN A 22 12.57 20.26 5.07
C ASN A 22 11.53 20.64 6.15
N GLN A 23 11.05 19.67 6.93
CA GLN A 23 10.01 19.81 7.97
C GLN A 23 8.60 20.07 7.45
N ASP A 24 8.38 20.11 6.14
CA ASP A 24 7.03 20.16 5.57
C ASP A 24 6.28 18.84 5.83
N TYR A 25 4.95 18.92 5.80
CA TYR A 25 4.07 17.75 5.85
C TYR A 25 3.42 17.53 4.51
N LEU A 26 3.53 16.31 3.99
CA LEU A 26 2.78 15.83 2.84
C LEU A 26 1.60 15.02 3.35
N ARG A 27 0.37 15.43 3.00
CA ARG A 27 -0.86 14.69 3.31
C ARG A 27 -1.53 14.23 2.02
N ALA A 28 -1.78 12.94 1.89
CA ALA A 28 -2.44 12.35 0.73
C ALA A 28 -3.64 11.52 1.17
N VAL A 29 -4.71 11.57 0.38
CA VAL A 29 -5.91 10.76 0.58
C VAL A 29 -6.05 9.82 -0.60
N PHE A 30 -6.10 8.52 -0.33
CA PHE A 30 -6.31 7.48 -1.33
C PHE A 30 -7.68 6.85 -1.16
N GLU A 31 -8.24 6.37 -2.26
CA GLU A 31 -9.30 5.39 -2.23
C GLU A 31 -8.67 4.02 -1.96
N ALA A 32 -9.14 3.34 -0.91
CA ALA A 32 -8.70 2.00 -0.53
C ALA A 32 -9.85 1.01 -0.70
N LYS A 33 -9.67 0.03 -1.58
CA LYS A 33 -10.63 -1.06 -1.81
C LYS A 33 -10.29 -2.28 -0.95
N VAL A 34 -11.25 -2.76 -0.16
CA VAL A 34 -11.09 -3.96 0.66
C VAL A 34 -10.98 -5.21 -0.21
N LEU A 35 -9.89 -5.94 -0.05
CA LEU A 35 -9.65 -7.23 -0.69
C LEU A 35 -9.87 -8.40 0.27
N GLU A 36 -9.48 -8.22 1.54
CA GLU A 36 -9.59 -9.24 2.58
C GLU A 36 -9.82 -8.58 3.94
N ILE A 37 -10.49 -9.31 4.82
CA ILE A 37 -10.72 -8.93 6.22
C ILE A 37 -9.98 -9.97 7.07
N VAL A 38 -9.15 -9.52 8.02
CA VAL A 38 -8.33 -10.37 8.88
C VAL A 38 -8.73 -10.17 10.34
N PRO A 39 -9.80 -10.84 10.83
CA PRO A 39 -10.33 -10.63 12.18
C PRO A 39 -9.32 -10.92 13.28
N ALA A 40 -8.47 -11.93 13.11
CA ALA A 40 -7.46 -12.29 14.11
C ALA A 40 -6.40 -11.19 14.36
N ALA A 41 -6.33 -10.17 13.49
CA ALA A 41 -5.37 -9.08 13.58
C ALA A 41 -6.00 -7.68 13.53
N ASP A 42 -7.33 -7.59 13.61
CA ASP A 42 -8.13 -6.36 13.51
C ASP A 42 -7.75 -5.47 12.31
N LYS A 43 -7.56 -6.09 11.13
CA LYS A 43 -7.00 -5.44 9.94
C LYS A 43 -7.72 -5.81 8.65
N TYR A 44 -7.72 -4.86 7.71
CA TYR A 44 -8.03 -5.10 6.30
C TYR A 44 -6.75 -5.32 5.50
N ILE A 45 -6.84 -6.11 4.44
CA ILE A 45 -5.93 -6.01 3.30
C ILE A 45 -6.67 -5.22 2.22
N VAL A 46 -6.08 -4.09 1.82
CA VAL A 46 -6.68 -3.16 0.86
C VAL A 46 -5.77 -2.93 -0.33
N ARG A 47 -6.35 -2.54 -1.46
CA ARG A 47 -5.63 -1.96 -2.59
C ARG A 47 -5.86 -0.46 -2.66
N LEU A 48 -4.81 0.33 -2.79
CA LEU A 48 -4.92 1.76 -3.08
C LEU A 48 -5.30 1.93 -4.55
N THR A 49 -6.56 2.23 -4.85
CA THR A 49 -7.06 2.26 -6.23
C THR A 49 -6.84 3.62 -6.91
N LYS A 50 -6.84 4.70 -6.13
CA LYS A 50 -6.75 6.07 -6.67
C LYS A 50 -6.21 7.04 -5.63
N LEU A 51 -5.41 8.02 -6.07
CA LEU A 51 -5.10 9.22 -5.27
C LEU A 51 -6.25 10.22 -5.44
N ILE A 52 -7.02 10.45 -4.38
CA ILE A 52 -8.21 11.32 -4.36
C ILE A 52 -7.79 12.79 -4.20
N ALA A 53 -6.95 13.06 -3.22
CA ALA A 53 -6.57 14.41 -2.85
C ALA A 53 -5.15 14.44 -2.27
N GLY A 54 -4.53 15.62 -2.30
CA GLY A 54 -3.20 15.83 -1.79
C GLY A 54 -2.96 17.29 -1.43
N ARG A 55 -2.26 17.52 -0.31
CA ARG A 55 -1.80 18.83 0.10
C ARG A 55 -0.45 18.78 0.80
N GLN A 56 0.32 19.86 0.67
CA GLN A 56 1.58 20.02 1.37
C GLN A 56 1.48 21.24 2.29
N GLU A 57 1.83 21.05 3.55
CA GLU A 57 1.84 22.07 4.59
C GLU A 57 3.30 22.36 4.96
N ASN A 58 3.62 23.61 5.32
CA ASN A 58 4.93 23.92 5.90
C ASN A 58 5.01 23.41 7.36
N LYS A 59 6.16 23.61 8.01
CA LYS A 59 6.38 23.20 9.41
C LYS A 59 5.40 23.82 10.41
N ASP A 60 4.84 24.97 10.06
CA ASP A 60 3.90 25.75 10.87
C ASP A 60 2.43 25.37 10.59
N GLY A 61 2.20 24.41 9.68
CA GLY A 61 0.89 23.91 9.31
C GLY A 61 0.19 24.71 8.21
N GLU A 62 0.86 25.72 7.64
CA GLU A 62 0.29 26.54 6.58
C GLU A 62 0.37 25.83 5.22
N LEU A 63 -0.70 25.92 4.44
CA LEU A 63 -0.78 25.29 3.13
C LEU A 63 0.23 25.92 2.15
N ARG A 64 1.11 25.11 1.58
CA ARG A 64 1.98 25.51 0.47
C ARG A 64 1.13 25.78 -0.78
N HIS A 65 1.57 26.70 -1.62
CA HIS A 65 1.00 26.83 -2.96
C HIS A 65 1.36 25.59 -3.79
N ARG A 66 0.47 25.13 -4.69
CA ARG A 66 0.68 23.89 -5.47
C ARG A 66 1.95 23.91 -6.31
N ASN A 67 2.36 25.08 -6.79
CA ASN A 67 3.61 25.22 -7.57
C ASN A 67 4.87 24.97 -6.73
N ASP A 68 4.77 25.08 -5.40
CA ASP A 68 5.87 24.90 -4.46
C ASP A 68 5.92 23.49 -3.87
N TYR A 69 5.03 22.60 -4.33
CA TYR A 69 5.01 21.22 -3.89
C TYR A 69 6.29 20.51 -4.32
N SER A 70 6.79 19.63 -3.46
CA SER A 70 7.96 18.82 -3.79
C SER A 70 7.60 17.79 -4.85
N LYS A 71 7.89 18.09 -6.12
CA LYS A 71 7.55 17.24 -7.27
C LYS A 71 8.06 15.80 -7.10
N ALA A 72 9.27 15.63 -6.57
CA ALA A 72 9.87 14.32 -6.35
C ALA A 72 9.07 13.47 -5.36
N HIS A 73 8.70 14.03 -4.21
CA HIS A 73 7.91 13.30 -3.21
C HIS A 73 6.48 13.04 -3.70
N TRP A 74 5.85 13.98 -4.39
CA TRP A 74 4.52 13.77 -4.97
C TRP A 74 4.50 12.71 -6.07
N ALA A 75 5.57 12.58 -6.85
CA ALA A 75 5.72 11.48 -7.80
C ALA A 75 5.77 10.12 -7.07
N MET A 76 6.50 10.02 -5.95
CA MET A 76 6.52 8.81 -5.12
C MET A 76 5.14 8.49 -4.54
N VAL A 77 4.40 9.50 -4.09
CA VAL A 77 3.02 9.33 -3.57
C VAL A 77 2.10 8.81 -4.68
N GLY A 78 2.19 9.38 -5.89
CA GLY A 78 1.42 8.90 -7.05
C GLY A 78 1.74 7.45 -7.41
N ALA A 79 3.00 7.03 -7.26
CA ALA A 79 3.43 5.66 -7.52
C ALA A 79 2.90 4.62 -6.50
N LEU A 80 2.31 5.04 -5.38
CA LEU A 80 1.66 4.12 -4.44
C LEU A 80 0.29 3.60 -4.94
N VAL A 81 -0.27 4.24 -5.97
CA VAL A 81 -1.52 3.78 -6.58
C VAL A 81 -1.31 2.41 -7.23
N GLY A 82 -2.19 1.47 -6.90
CA GLY A 82 -2.14 0.08 -7.32
C GLY A 82 -1.67 -0.87 -6.22
N ASN A 83 -0.97 -0.36 -5.21
CA ASN A 83 -0.32 -1.19 -4.21
C ASN A 83 -1.33 -1.81 -3.23
N LYS A 84 -1.03 -3.05 -2.80
CA LYS A 84 -1.74 -3.71 -1.71
C LYS A 84 -1.06 -3.43 -0.38
N ILE A 85 -1.83 -3.14 0.66
CA ILE A 85 -1.31 -2.88 2.01
C ILE A 85 -2.22 -3.50 3.08
N THR A 86 -1.67 -3.65 4.28
CA THR A 86 -2.47 -3.98 5.47
C THR A 86 -2.78 -2.70 6.24
N ILE A 87 -4.02 -2.53 6.66
CA ILE A 87 -4.46 -1.35 7.41
C ILE A 87 -5.36 -1.76 8.58
N ALA A 88 -5.22 -1.08 9.73
CA ALA A 88 -6.04 -1.37 10.90
C ALA A 88 -7.50 -0.96 10.67
N TYR A 89 -8.44 -1.63 11.35
CA TYR A 89 -9.84 -1.24 11.30
C TYR A 89 -10.09 0.19 11.77
N GLU A 90 -9.29 0.76 12.67
CA GLU A 90 -9.52 2.10 13.25
C GLU A 90 -9.30 3.27 12.26
N VAL A 91 -8.73 3.02 11.08
CA VAL A 91 -8.34 4.10 10.16
C VAL A 91 -9.54 4.84 9.52
N GLN A 92 -10.74 4.34 9.77
CA GLN A 92 -12.01 4.90 9.31
C GLN A 92 -12.42 6.17 10.07
N ASP A 93 -11.80 6.46 11.21
CA ASP A 93 -12.07 7.68 11.99
C ASP A 93 -11.60 8.97 11.26
N GLY A 94 -11.08 8.84 10.04
CA GLY A 94 -10.69 9.94 9.16
C GLY A 94 -9.36 10.59 9.54
N HIS A 95 -8.71 10.12 10.59
CA HIS A 95 -7.41 10.61 11.01
C HIS A 95 -6.30 10.14 10.06
N ALA A 96 -5.34 11.04 9.84
CA ALA A 96 -4.17 10.73 9.04
C ALA A 96 -3.29 9.69 9.75
N LEU A 97 -2.95 8.61 9.03
CA LEU A 97 -1.87 7.74 9.43
C LEU A 97 -0.54 8.46 9.26
N HIS A 98 0.14 8.70 10.37
CA HIS A 98 1.46 9.32 10.37
C HIS A 98 2.52 8.27 9.99
N MET A 99 3.10 8.45 8.82
CA MET A 99 4.03 7.53 8.19
C MET A 99 5.46 8.03 8.34
N ARG A 100 6.40 7.09 8.49
CA ARG A 100 7.84 7.40 8.36
C ARG A 100 8.16 7.69 6.90
N LEU A 101 9.04 8.66 6.63
CA LEU A 101 9.49 8.97 5.27
C LEU A 101 10.06 7.74 4.54
N ALA A 102 10.73 6.85 5.29
CA ALA A 102 11.23 5.56 4.80
C ALA A 102 10.16 4.70 4.08
N THR A 103 8.88 4.84 4.43
CA THR A 103 7.79 4.12 3.75
C THR A 103 7.52 4.67 2.35
N LEU A 104 7.79 5.95 2.12
CA LEU A 104 7.63 6.61 0.83
C LEU A 104 8.86 6.44 -0.05
N THR A 105 10.07 6.46 0.54
CA THR A 105 11.33 6.23 -0.19
C THR A 105 11.59 4.75 -0.50
N GLY A 106 10.80 3.83 0.05
CA GLY A 106 10.91 2.39 -0.18
C GLY A 106 11.91 1.67 0.74
N GLU A 107 12.61 2.39 1.62
CA GLU A 107 13.47 1.82 2.67
C GLU A 107 12.68 0.94 3.64
N HIS A 108 11.42 1.28 3.89
CA HIS A 108 10.47 0.44 4.61
C HIS A 108 9.38 -0.06 3.67
N ASN A 109 9.17 -1.38 3.63
CA ASN A 109 8.30 -2.05 2.66
C ASN A 109 6.79 -1.94 2.95
N PHE A 110 6.32 -0.92 3.66
CA PHE A 110 4.92 -0.84 4.09
C PHE A 110 3.96 -0.91 2.88
N PHE A 111 4.27 -0.15 1.83
CA PHE A 111 3.46 -0.10 0.60
C PHE A 111 3.84 -1.17 -0.44
N THR A 112 4.93 -1.91 -0.26
CA THR A 112 5.45 -2.85 -1.28
C THR A 112 5.58 -4.28 -0.77
N ARG A 113 5.17 -4.54 0.48
CA ARG A 113 5.26 -5.86 1.11
C ARG A 113 4.60 -6.95 0.26
N TYR A 114 3.41 -6.66 -0.28
CA TYR A 114 2.64 -7.64 -1.05
C TYR A 114 3.14 -7.82 -2.49
N GLU A 115 3.68 -6.79 -3.13
CA GLU A 115 4.29 -6.95 -4.46
C GLU A 115 5.46 -7.92 -4.43
N LYS A 116 6.34 -7.78 -3.42
CA LYS A 116 7.45 -8.70 -3.21
C LYS A 116 6.97 -10.13 -2.97
N LEU A 117 5.85 -10.32 -2.26
CA LEU A 117 5.29 -11.65 -2.01
C LEU A 117 4.66 -12.25 -3.28
N ASP A 118 3.94 -11.44 -4.06
CA ASP A 118 3.35 -11.86 -5.35
C ASP A 118 4.46 -12.29 -6.33
N GLU A 119 5.56 -11.53 -6.42
CA GLU A 119 6.73 -11.88 -7.24
C GLU A 119 7.42 -13.19 -6.80
N VAL A 120 7.63 -13.36 -5.49
CA VAL A 120 8.22 -14.59 -4.94
C VAL A 120 7.31 -15.78 -5.20
N SER A 121 6.01 -15.63 -4.98
CA SER A 121 5.01 -16.67 -5.22
C SER A 121 4.98 -17.09 -6.69
N ALA A 122 5.01 -16.11 -7.61
CA ALA A 122 5.07 -16.38 -9.05
C ALA A 122 6.36 -17.11 -9.46
N LYS A 123 7.52 -16.74 -8.90
CA LYS A 123 8.79 -17.43 -9.14
C LYS A 123 8.76 -18.87 -8.63
N VAL A 124 8.25 -19.11 -7.43
CA VAL A 124 8.11 -20.45 -6.84
C VAL A 124 7.19 -21.32 -7.70
N GLN A 125 6.04 -20.78 -8.12
CA GLN A 125 5.09 -21.51 -8.98
C GLN A 125 5.75 -21.90 -10.31
N LYS A 126 6.47 -20.99 -10.95
CA LYS A 126 7.19 -21.27 -12.20
C LYS A 126 8.23 -22.39 -12.04
N ILE A 127 8.93 -22.43 -10.91
CA ILE A 127 9.88 -23.52 -10.61
C ILE A 127 9.14 -24.85 -10.43
N LEU A 128 8.06 -24.87 -9.66
CA LEU A 128 7.25 -26.07 -9.46
C LEU A 128 6.69 -26.62 -10.78
N ASP A 129 6.17 -25.73 -11.64
CA ASP A 129 5.64 -26.10 -12.95
C ASP A 129 6.74 -26.63 -13.89
N SER A 130 7.95 -26.08 -13.81
CA SER A 130 9.10 -26.57 -14.60
C SER A 130 9.56 -27.96 -14.16
N ARG A 131 9.50 -28.26 -12.85
CA ARG A 131 9.85 -29.58 -12.30
C ARG A 131 8.85 -30.67 -12.70
N LYS A 132 7.56 -30.35 -12.66
CA LYS A 132 6.50 -31.26 -13.13
C LYS A 132 6.62 -31.63 -14.61
N ARG A 133 7.23 -30.76 -15.44
CA ARG A 133 7.49 -31.04 -16.87
C ARG A 133 8.74 -31.88 -17.12
N SER A 134 9.62 -32.00 -16.13
CA SER A 134 10.87 -32.78 -16.22
C SER A 134 10.80 -34.14 -15.52
N GLU A 135 9.69 -34.45 -14.83
CA GLU A 135 9.46 -35.80 -14.33
C GLU A 135 9.13 -36.70 -15.54
N PRO A 136 9.91 -37.78 -15.79
CA PRO A 136 9.55 -38.73 -16.83
C PRO A 136 8.19 -39.32 -16.48
N THR A 137 7.30 -39.35 -17.46
CA THR A 137 6.02 -40.02 -17.28
C THR A 137 6.28 -41.53 -17.13
N PRO A 138 5.40 -42.30 -16.46
CA PRO A 138 5.56 -43.75 -16.33
C PRO A 138 5.70 -44.47 -17.68
N GLU A 139 5.32 -43.83 -18.78
CA GLU A 139 5.46 -44.30 -20.16
C GLU A 139 6.90 -44.16 -20.71
N ASP A 140 7.73 -43.28 -20.13
CA ASP A 140 9.10 -43.01 -20.58
C ASP A 140 10.15 -43.99 -19.99
N ILE A 141 9.74 -44.94 -19.14
CA ILE A 141 10.62 -45.88 -18.41
C ILE A 141 10.53 -47.33 -18.98
N VAL A 142 9.92 -47.51 -20.15
CA VAL A 142 9.74 -48.84 -20.79
C VAL A 142 10.83 -49.15 -21.81
#